data_AF-A0A4V2PS04-F1
#
_entry.id   AF-A0A4V2PS04-F1
#
_cell.length_a   1.000
_cell.length_b   1.000
_cell.length_c   1.000
_cell.angle_alpha   90.00
_cell.angle_beta   90.00
_cell.angle_gamma   90.00
#
_symmetry.space_group_name_H-M   'P 1'
#
loop_
_entity.id
_entity.type
_entity.pdbx_description
1 polymer ?
#
loop_
_entity_poly.entity_id
_entity_poly.type
_entity_poly.pdbx_seq_one_letter_code
_entity_poly.pdbx_strand_id
1 'polypeptide(L)'
;MPIISMLIKSYLVILLLRSVMTRQELYFNPIGKIVGRLTDPLIEKALKLNKKNADNLTFVFVLIAAVLIALMYYALGGMSIAVASFFAVSEMLTFMMMFYIVCIILGVFVGNSRMSYFTMYFNRLASFWVKAVRVVFPIKSNAVVIPAILLVFAFFTVVNGAVILFMQHGTDFSFVSSSLTSSMFMSLKSGLLSMVSLLGIYIWIIIIRALMSWVSPDPSNPVVQTIHALTDPVLIPFSRMIPPLGPVDLSPMILIFLLYFLKNMLLRLIGMML
;
A
#
# COMPACT_ATOMS: atom_id res chain seq x y z
N MET A 1 4.61 12.49 -17.08
CA MET A 1 4.65 11.06 -16.73
C MET A 1 4.18 10.76 -15.30
N PRO A 2 4.89 11.15 -14.21
CA PRO A 2 4.61 10.64 -12.87
C PRO A 2 3.27 11.14 -12.30
N ILE A 3 2.88 12.37 -12.61
CA ILE A 3 1.63 12.98 -12.11
C ILE A 3 0.40 12.23 -12.64
N ILE A 4 0.37 11.91 -13.94
CA ILE A 4 -0.77 11.21 -14.56
C ILE A 4 -0.89 9.79 -14.00
N SER A 5 0.22 9.04 -13.91
CA SER A 5 0.23 7.72 -13.29
C SER A 5 -0.19 7.79 -11.81
N MET A 6 0.25 8.81 -11.07
CA MET A 6 -0.20 9.04 -9.69
C MET A 6 -1.71 9.28 -9.61
N LEU A 7 -2.28 10.10 -10.50
CA LEU A 7 -3.72 10.35 -10.56
C LEU A 7 -4.50 9.05 -10.84
N ILE A 8 -4.09 8.28 -11.85
CA ILE A 8 -4.72 6.99 -12.18
C ILE A 8 -4.67 6.04 -10.98
N LYS A 9 -3.51 5.88 -10.34
CA LYS A 9 -3.34 5.02 -9.16
C LYS A 9 -4.15 5.51 -7.96
N SER A 10 -4.22 6.81 -7.74
CA SER A 10 -5.04 7.39 -6.66
C SER A 10 -6.54 7.14 -6.87
N TYR A 11 -7.03 7.26 -8.11
CA TYR A 11 -8.42 6.92 -8.44
C TYR A 11 -8.67 5.42 -8.30
N LEU A 12 -7.70 4.59 -8.69
CA LEU A 12 -7.78 3.14 -8.51
C LEU A 12 -7.89 2.75 -7.02
N VAL A 13 -7.16 3.41 -6.11
CA VAL A 13 -7.34 3.20 -4.66
C VAL A 13 -8.80 3.41 -4.28
N ILE A 14 -9.41 4.51 -4.72
CA ILE A 14 -10.78 4.88 -4.35
C ILE A 14 -11.77 3.80 -4.84
N LEU A 15 -11.60 3.31 -6.07
CA LEU A 15 -12.44 2.24 -6.63
C LEU A 15 -12.26 0.92 -5.88
N LEU A 16 -11.03 0.55 -5.53
CA LEU A 16 -10.75 -0.66 -4.74
C LEU A 16 -11.37 -0.58 -3.34
N LEU A 17 -11.29 0.58 -2.69
CA LEU A 17 -11.95 0.81 -1.42
C LEU A 17 -13.47 0.69 -1.56
N ARG A 18 -14.07 1.30 -2.58
CA ARG A 18 -15.52 1.20 -2.84
C ARG A 18 -15.97 -0.26 -2.98
N SER A 19 -15.21 -1.06 -3.73
CA SER A 19 -15.53 -2.48 -3.98
C SER A 19 -15.64 -3.31 -2.71
N VAL A 20 -14.92 -2.96 -1.66
CA VAL A 20 -14.93 -3.72 -0.41
C VAL A 20 -15.89 -3.08 0.60
N MET A 21 -16.09 -1.76 0.58
CA MET A 21 -16.94 -1.06 1.54
C MET A 21 -18.41 -1.53 1.51
N THR A 22 -18.98 -1.79 2.69
CA THR A 22 -20.42 -2.10 2.80
C THR A 22 -21.27 -0.85 2.52
N ARG A 23 -22.58 -1.00 2.30
CA ARG A 23 -23.48 0.17 2.15
C ARG A 23 -23.41 1.09 3.37
N GLN A 24 -23.42 0.51 4.57
CA GLN A 24 -23.36 1.30 5.79
C GLN A 24 -22.04 2.05 5.86
N GLU A 25 -20.91 1.38 5.65
CA GLU A 25 -19.60 2.03 5.69
C GLU A 25 -19.47 3.13 4.64
N LEU A 26 -19.99 2.94 3.42
CA LEU A 26 -19.91 3.93 2.35
C LEU A 26 -20.66 5.24 2.70
N TYR A 27 -21.80 5.16 3.39
CA TYR A 27 -22.61 6.36 3.67
C TYR A 27 -22.40 6.94 5.07
N PHE A 28 -21.99 6.15 6.06
CA PHE A 28 -21.85 6.60 7.44
C PHE A 28 -20.39 6.87 7.86
N ASN A 29 -19.40 6.28 7.19
CA ASN A 29 -17.99 6.58 7.44
C ASN A 29 -17.57 7.87 6.68
N PRO A 30 -16.88 8.83 7.32
CA PRO A 30 -16.22 9.96 6.66
C PRO A 30 -15.42 9.60 5.40
N ILE A 31 -14.60 8.55 5.43
CA ILE A 31 -13.83 8.09 4.26
C ILE A 31 -14.77 7.48 3.22
N GLY A 32 -15.74 6.68 3.67
CA GLY A 32 -16.77 6.13 2.79
C GLY A 32 -17.52 7.21 2.01
N LYS A 33 -17.90 8.31 2.66
CA LYS A 33 -18.60 9.43 2.02
C LYS A 33 -17.76 10.06 0.90
N ILE A 34 -16.45 10.21 1.11
CA ILE A 34 -15.53 10.70 0.08
C ILE A 34 -15.46 9.70 -1.07
N VAL A 35 -15.27 8.42 -0.76
CA VAL A 35 -15.21 7.34 -1.75
C VAL A 35 -16.48 7.32 -2.60
N GLY A 36 -17.67 7.31 -1.98
CA GLY A 36 -18.96 7.36 -2.66
C GLY A 36 -19.08 8.57 -3.56
N ARG A 37 -18.85 9.79 -3.05
CA ARG A 37 -18.90 11.03 -3.85
C ARG A 37 -18.01 11.00 -5.09
N LEU A 38 -16.80 10.42 -4.98
CA LEU A 38 -15.84 10.37 -6.09
C LEU A 38 -16.15 9.26 -7.11
N THR A 39 -16.98 8.29 -6.74
CA THR A 39 -17.22 7.10 -7.57
C THR A 39 -18.67 6.97 -8.05
N ASP A 40 -19.66 7.53 -7.35
CA ASP A 40 -21.08 7.50 -7.72
C ASP A 40 -21.35 8.14 -9.08
N PRO A 41 -20.73 9.29 -9.46
CA PRO A 41 -20.91 9.85 -10.79
C PRO A 41 -20.46 8.88 -11.90
N LEU A 42 -19.42 8.09 -11.65
CA LEU A 42 -18.91 7.13 -12.64
C LEU A 42 -19.77 5.86 -12.67
N ILE A 43 -20.16 5.31 -11.53
CA ILE A 43 -20.83 4.01 -11.45
C ILE A 43 -22.34 4.12 -11.70
N GLU A 44 -23.01 5.11 -11.11
CA GLU A 44 -24.47 5.24 -11.20
C GLU A 44 -24.88 6.06 -12.43
N LYS A 45 -24.16 7.16 -12.72
CA LYS A 45 -24.53 8.05 -13.83
C LYS A 45 -23.94 7.62 -15.17
N ALA A 46 -22.66 7.24 -15.21
CA ALA A 46 -22.00 6.86 -16.46
C ALA A 46 -22.24 5.39 -16.83
N LEU A 47 -22.08 4.47 -15.87
CA LEU A 47 -22.23 3.03 -16.14
C LEU A 47 -23.65 2.47 -15.88
N LYS A 48 -24.53 3.23 -15.20
CA LYS A 48 -25.91 2.81 -14.86
C LYS A 48 -25.98 1.42 -14.19
N LEU A 49 -24.98 1.09 -13.37
CA LEU A 49 -24.85 -0.24 -12.79
C LEU A 49 -25.57 -0.33 -11.45
N ASN A 50 -26.25 -1.46 -11.23
CA ASN A 50 -26.75 -1.83 -9.92
C ASN A 50 -25.59 -2.30 -9.01
N LYS A 51 -25.67 -2.06 -7.69
CA LYS A 51 -24.54 -2.26 -6.76
C LYS A 51 -23.91 -3.66 -6.85
N LYS A 52 -24.71 -4.72 -6.97
CA LYS A 52 -24.23 -6.11 -7.07
C LYS A 52 -23.36 -6.34 -8.31
N ASN A 53 -23.63 -5.61 -9.39
CA ASN A 53 -22.84 -5.69 -10.63
C ASN A 53 -21.57 -4.84 -10.53
N ALA A 54 -21.62 -3.72 -9.79
CA ALA A 54 -20.47 -2.85 -9.56
C ALA A 54 -19.34 -3.55 -8.77
N ASP A 55 -19.68 -4.43 -7.83
CA ASP A 55 -18.70 -5.17 -7.03
C ASP A 55 -17.90 -6.20 -7.88
N ASN A 56 -18.49 -6.74 -8.95
CA ASN A 56 -17.81 -7.63 -9.90
C ASN A 56 -16.90 -6.89 -10.90
N LEU A 57 -17.03 -5.56 -11.00
CA LEU A 57 -16.30 -4.74 -11.97
C LEU A 57 -14.95 -4.23 -11.47
N THR A 58 -14.58 -4.52 -10.24
CA THR A 58 -13.30 -4.11 -9.65
C THR A 58 -12.10 -4.59 -10.46
N PHE A 59 -12.15 -5.83 -10.92
CA PHE A 59 -11.13 -6.38 -11.82
C PHE A 59 -11.07 -5.59 -13.14
N VAL A 60 -12.22 -5.19 -13.68
CA VAL A 60 -12.31 -4.40 -14.92
C VAL A 60 -11.71 -3.00 -14.71
N PHE A 61 -11.91 -2.37 -13.55
CA PHE A 61 -11.28 -1.08 -13.25
C PHE A 61 -9.76 -1.17 -13.13
N VAL A 62 -9.23 -2.25 -12.51
CA VAL A 62 -7.78 -2.50 -12.48
C VAL A 62 -7.24 -2.68 -13.89
N LEU A 63 -7.95 -3.43 -14.75
CA LEU A 63 -7.56 -3.65 -16.14
C LEU A 63 -7.58 -2.33 -16.94
N ILE A 64 -8.64 -1.53 -16.82
CA ILE A 64 -8.73 -0.21 -17.44
C ILE A 64 -7.59 0.69 -16.97
N ALA A 65 -7.29 0.72 -15.67
CA ALA A 65 -6.18 1.51 -15.15
C ALA A 65 -4.84 1.05 -15.73
N ALA A 66 -4.60 -0.26 -15.85
CA ALA A 66 -3.41 -0.82 -16.49
C ALA A 66 -3.33 -0.41 -17.97
N VAL A 67 -4.43 -0.45 -18.72
CA VAL A 67 -4.49 -0.02 -20.12
C VAL A 67 -4.22 1.47 -20.26
N LEU A 68 -4.81 2.31 -19.40
CA LEU A 68 -4.57 3.76 -19.42
C LEU A 68 -3.11 4.10 -19.13
N ILE A 69 -2.48 3.39 -18.20
CA ILE A 69 -1.05 3.53 -17.92
C ILE A 69 -0.21 3.05 -19.11
N ALA A 70 -0.55 1.93 -19.73
CA ALA A 70 0.15 1.44 -20.92
C ALA A 70 0.07 2.45 -22.08
N LEU A 71 -1.12 3.01 -22.33
CA LEU A 71 -1.32 4.05 -23.33
C LEU A 71 -0.52 5.31 -23.01
N MET A 72 -0.43 5.71 -21.73
CA MET A 72 0.41 6.83 -21.30
C MET A 72 1.89 6.56 -21.60
N TYR A 73 2.37 5.36 -21.28
CA TYR A 73 3.75 4.95 -21.53
C TYR A 73 4.09 4.88 -23.02
N TYR A 74 3.15 4.42 -23.84
CA TYR A 74 3.27 4.43 -25.29
C TYR A 74 3.30 5.87 -25.84
N ALA A 75 2.26 6.65 -25.55
CA ALA A 75 2.04 7.95 -26.17
C ALA A 75 3.06 9.02 -25.74
N LEU A 76 3.42 9.06 -24.46
CA LEU A 76 4.33 10.07 -23.92
C LEU A 76 5.76 9.55 -23.79
N GLY A 77 5.96 8.24 -23.75
CA GLY A 77 7.23 7.61 -23.36
C GLY A 77 7.99 7.00 -24.52
N GLY A 78 7.38 6.90 -25.69
CA GLY A 78 8.00 6.37 -26.90
C GLY A 78 8.28 4.87 -26.86
N MET A 79 7.76 4.15 -25.86
CA MET A 79 7.87 2.70 -25.79
C MET A 79 6.95 2.03 -26.82
N SER A 80 7.31 0.84 -27.29
CA SER A 80 6.38 0.02 -28.09
C SER A 80 5.17 -0.38 -27.24
N ILE A 81 4.02 -0.61 -27.88
CA ILE A 81 2.77 -0.94 -27.17
C ILE A 81 2.89 -2.20 -26.31
N ALA A 82 3.64 -3.20 -26.79
CA ALA A 82 3.90 -4.43 -26.06
C ALA A 82 4.70 -4.14 -24.78
N VAL A 83 5.83 -3.42 -24.91
CA VAL A 83 6.69 -3.05 -23.77
C VAL A 83 5.94 -2.17 -22.76
N ALA A 84 5.19 -1.19 -23.25
CA ALA A 84 4.38 -0.30 -22.42
C ALA A 84 3.31 -1.07 -21.62
N SER A 85 2.71 -2.10 -22.22
CA SER A 85 1.74 -2.97 -21.55
C SER A 85 2.37 -3.79 -20.42
N PHE A 86 3.54 -4.39 -20.65
CA PHE A 86 4.28 -5.12 -19.61
C PHE A 86 4.72 -4.21 -18.45
N PHE A 87 5.24 -3.02 -18.77
CA PHE A 87 5.57 -2.01 -17.75
C PHE A 87 4.36 -1.59 -16.92
N ALA A 88 3.22 -1.33 -17.56
CA ALA A 88 1.99 -0.97 -16.86
C ALA A 88 1.50 -2.08 -15.92
N VAL A 89 1.56 -3.34 -16.35
CA VAL A 89 1.23 -4.50 -15.51
C VAL A 89 2.19 -4.60 -14.33
N SER A 90 3.49 -4.45 -14.56
CA SER A 90 4.52 -4.46 -13.52
C SER A 90 4.31 -3.34 -12.49
N GLU A 91 3.99 -2.13 -12.96
CA GLU A 91 3.68 -0.98 -12.10
C GLU A 91 2.41 -1.21 -11.28
N MET A 92 1.37 -1.79 -11.89
CA MET A 92 0.12 -2.15 -11.23
C MET A 92 0.33 -3.22 -10.16
N LEU A 93 1.15 -4.24 -10.43
CA LEU A 93 1.49 -5.28 -9.44
C LEU A 93 2.23 -4.68 -8.24
N THR A 94 3.21 -3.81 -8.49
CA THR A 94 3.96 -3.11 -7.42
C THR A 94 3.02 -2.22 -6.61
N PHE A 95 2.10 -1.52 -7.27
CA PHE A 95 1.09 -0.70 -6.62
C PHE A 95 0.09 -1.52 -5.78
N MET A 96 -0.37 -2.67 -6.29
CA MET A 96 -1.25 -3.59 -5.56
C MET A 96 -0.55 -4.17 -4.33
N MET A 97 0.70 -4.59 -4.46
CA MET A 97 1.52 -5.03 -3.32
C MET A 97 1.53 -3.97 -2.22
N MET A 98 1.83 -2.72 -2.57
CA MET A 98 1.87 -1.59 -1.66
C MET A 98 0.51 -1.30 -1.01
N PHE A 99 -0.55 -1.32 -1.81
CA PHE A 99 -1.91 -1.14 -1.32
C PHE A 99 -2.30 -2.22 -0.30
N TYR A 100 -2.01 -3.50 -0.57
CA TYR A 100 -2.30 -4.59 0.37
C TYR A 100 -1.45 -4.52 1.63
N ILE A 101 -0.16 -4.16 1.53
CA ILE A 101 0.71 -3.95 2.70
C ILE A 101 0.12 -2.85 3.60
N VAL A 102 -0.28 -1.71 3.03
CA VAL A 102 -0.91 -0.62 3.78
C VAL A 102 -2.23 -1.08 4.41
N CYS A 103 -3.06 -1.84 3.68
CA CYS A 103 -4.29 -2.40 4.22
C CYS A 103 -4.06 -3.36 5.39
N ILE A 104 -3.00 -4.17 5.35
CA ILE A 104 -2.63 -5.08 6.45
C ILE A 104 -2.21 -4.28 7.68
N ILE A 105 -1.35 -3.27 7.52
CA ILE A 105 -0.89 -2.42 8.61
C ILE A 105 -2.10 -1.71 9.26
N LEU A 106 -2.93 -1.04 8.45
CA LEU A 106 -4.12 -0.34 8.93
C LEU A 106 -5.13 -1.30 9.56
N GLY A 107 -5.41 -2.43 8.91
CA GLY A 107 -6.39 -3.40 9.36
C GLY A 107 -6.06 -4.03 10.71
N VAL A 108 -4.78 -4.32 10.98
CA VAL A 108 -4.37 -4.95 12.24
C VAL A 108 -4.13 -3.93 13.36
N PHE A 109 -3.43 -2.82 13.08
CA PHE A 109 -3.11 -1.85 14.14
C PHE A 109 -4.28 -0.95 14.47
N VAL A 110 -4.97 -0.43 13.46
CA VAL A 110 -6.09 0.50 13.68
C VAL A 110 -7.38 -0.27 13.98
N GLY A 111 -7.55 -1.49 13.45
CA GLY A 111 -8.71 -2.35 13.73
C GLY A 111 -8.91 -2.71 15.20
N ASN A 112 -7.83 -2.76 15.99
CA ASN A 112 -7.87 -3.03 17.43
C ASN A 112 -8.11 -1.78 18.30
N SER A 113 -8.18 -0.60 17.70
CA SER A 113 -8.42 0.66 18.41
C SER A 113 -9.94 0.92 18.60
N ARG A 114 -10.30 1.96 19.36
CA ARG A 114 -11.69 2.41 19.53
C ARG A 114 -12.39 2.77 18.20
N MET A 115 -11.63 2.88 17.11
CA MET A 115 -12.07 3.21 15.75
C MET A 115 -12.48 1.99 14.90
N SER A 116 -12.93 0.88 15.50
CA SER A 116 -13.19 -0.36 14.75
C SER A 116 -14.03 -0.15 13.48
N TYR A 117 -15.07 0.69 13.52
CA TYR A 117 -15.92 0.99 12.35
C TYR A 117 -15.17 1.64 11.17
N PHE A 118 -14.12 2.41 11.44
CA PHE A 118 -13.39 3.15 10.41
C PHE A 118 -12.50 2.29 9.54
N THR A 119 -12.14 1.09 10.01
CA THR A 119 -11.08 0.28 9.41
C THR A 119 -11.52 -1.13 9.08
N MET A 120 -12.79 -1.46 9.28
CA MET A 120 -13.37 -2.76 8.91
C MET A 120 -13.10 -3.15 7.46
N TYR A 121 -13.16 -2.21 6.51
CA TYR A 121 -12.85 -2.51 5.10
C TYR A 121 -11.36 -2.79 4.86
N PHE A 122 -10.44 -2.11 5.55
CA PHE A 122 -9.00 -2.44 5.50
C PHE A 122 -8.74 -3.83 6.05
N ASN A 123 -9.36 -4.17 7.18
CA ASN A 123 -9.29 -5.52 7.74
C ASN A 123 -9.85 -6.57 6.77
N ARG A 124 -10.95 -6.29 6.07
CA ARG A 124 -11.50 -7.21 5.05
C ARG A 124 -10.55 -7.40 3.87
N LEU A 125 -9.94 -6.32 3.35
CA LEU A 125 -8.90 -6.39 2.31
C LEU A 125 -7.67 -7.18 2.76
N ALA A 126 -7.24 -6.99 3.99
CA ALA A 126 -6.11 -7.70 4.59
C ALA A 126 -6.44 -9.16 4.97
N SER A 127 -7.72 -9.47 5.18
CA SER A 127 -8.15 -10.72 5.81
C SER A 127 -7.74 -11.95 5.03
N PHE A 128 -7.70 -11.88 3.69
CA PHE A 128 -7.22 -12.96 2.85
C PHE A 128 -5.78 -13.35 3.22
N TRP A 129 -4.87 -12.37 3.21
CA TRP A 129 -3.46 -12.57 3.52
C TRP A 129 -3.21 -12.94 4.98
N VAL A 130 -3.91 -12.27 5.89
CA VAL A 130 -3.80 -12.52 7.33
C VAL A 130 -4.30 -13.93 7.70
N LYS A 131 -5.42 -14.38 7.10
CA LYS A 131 -5.92 -15.75 7.30
C LYS A 131 -4.97 -16.78 6.70
N ALA A 132 -4.43 -16.53 5.50
CA ALA A 132 -3.44 -17.41 4.88
C ALA A 132 -2.24 -17.63 5.80
N VAL A 133 -1.73 -16.57 6.43
CA VAL A 133 -0.66 -16.69 7.42
C VAL A 133 -1.10 -17.45 8.68
N ARG A 134 -2.30 -17.18 9.21
CA ARG A 134 -2.79 -17.85 10.43
C ARG A 134 -3.01 -19.35 10.25
N VAL A 135 -3.26 -19.80 9.02
CA VAL A 135 -3.34 -21.23 8.68
C VAL A 135 -1.99 -21.91 8.88
N VAL A 136 -0.89 -21.22 8.52
CA VAL A 136 0.48 -21.77 8.63
C VAL A 136 1.08 -21.53 10.02
N PHE A 137 0.85 -20.36 10.61
CA PHE A 137 1.41 -19.93 11.89
C PHE A 137 0.27 -19.53 12.85
N PRO A 138 -0.02 -20.29 13.92
CA PRO A 138 -1.11 -20.01 14.85
C PRO A 138 -0.79 -18.84 15.81
N ILE A 139 -0.59 -17.64 15.27
CA ILE A 139 -0.26 -16.42 16.00
C ILE A 139 -1.56 -15.66 16.31
N LYS A 140 -1.83 -15.39 17.60
CA LYS A 140 -3.03 -14.67 18.05
C LYS A 140 -2.84 -13.14 18.15
N SER A 141 -1.61 -12.65 18.07
CA SER A 141 -1.25 -11.24 18.31
C SER A 141 -1.12 -10.43 17.01
N ASN A 142 -0.97 -9.11 17.13
CA ASN A 142 -0.63 -8.19 16.04
C ASN A 142 0.69 -8.52 15.35
N ALA A 143 1.50 -9.41 15.94
CA ALA A 143 2.68 -9.99 15.32
C ALA A 143 2.40 -10.68 13.97
N VAL A 144 1.15 -11.05 13.64
CA VAL A 144 0.76 -11.58 12.31
C VAL A 144 1.05 -10.59 11.17
N VAL A 145 1.16 -9.29 11.44
CA VAL A 145 1.42 -8.27 10.41
C VAL A 145 2.70 -8.56 9.63
N ILE A 146 3.79 -8.89 10.32
CA ILE A 146 5.10 -9.12 9.70
C ILE A 146 5.06 -10.29 8.71
N PRO A 147 4.65 -11.52 9.10
CA PRO A 147 4.54 -12.62 8.15
C PRO A 147 3.51 -12.36 7.05
N ALA A 148 2.45 -11.59 7.31
CA ALA A 148 1.48 -11.22 6.26
C ALA A 148 2.07 -10.26 5.22
N ILE A 149 2.84 -9.26 5.66
CA ILE A 149 3.57 -8.35 4.76
C ILE A 149 4.59 -9.15 3.94
N LEU A 150 5.35 -10.05 4.56
CA LEU A 150 6.32 -10.89 3.86
C LEU A 150 5.65 -11.80 2.82
N LEU A 151 4.50 -12.39 3.15
CA LEU A 151 3.74 -13.21 2.22
C LEU A 151 3.28 -12.38 1.01
N VAL A 152 2.66 -11.21 1.24
CA VAL A 152 2.24 -10.30 0.17
C VAL A 152 3.42 -9.90 -0.69
N PHE A 153 4.51 -9.49 -0.06
CA PHE A 153 5.73 -9.07 -0.74
C PHE A 153 6.29 -10.20 -1.62
N ALA A 154 6.42 -11.41 -1.08
CA ALA A 154 6.92 -12.57 -1.82
C ALA A 154 6.00 -12.91 -3.00
N PHE A 155 4.69 -12.98 -2.78
CA PHE A 155 3.71 -13.29 -3.82
C PHE A 155 3.80 -12.29 -4.98
N PHE A 156 3.71 -10.99 -4.71
CA PHE A 156 3.75 -9.98 -5.76
C PHE A 156 5.13 -9.90 -6.43
N THR A 157 6.22 -10.12 -5.69
CA THR A 157 7.56 -10.15 -6.26
C THR A 157 7.73 -11.31 -7.23
N VAL A 158 7.23 -12.51 -6.91
CA VAL A 158 7.29 -13.67 -7.81
C VAL A 158 6.44 -13.44 -9.06
N VAL A 159 5.21 -12.96 -8.90
CA VAL A 159 4.32 -12.67 -10.03
C VAL A 159 4.92 -11.59 -10.94
N ASN A 160 5.46 -10.52 -10.36
CA ASN A 160 6.10 -9.45 -11.12
C ASN A 160 7.40 -9.90 -11.78
N GLY A 161 8.16 -10.80 -11.14
CA GLY A 161 9.35 -11.41 -11.74
C GLY A 161 8.99 -12.25 -12.97
N ALA A 162 7.88 -12.99 -12.93
CA ALA A 162 7.38 -13.72 -14.09
C ALA A 162 6.98 -12.78 -15.24
N VAL A 163 6.36 -11.63 -14.94
CA VAL A 163 6.04 -10.59 -15.94
C VAL A 163 7.31 -10.03 -16.57
N ILE A 164 8.33 -9.73 -15.76
CA ILE A 164 9.63 -9.23 -16.26
C ILE A 164 10.34 -10.28 -17.10
N LEU A 165 10.31 -11.55 -16.70
CA LEU A 165 10.89 -12.66 -17.46
C LEU A 165 10.25 -12.76 -18.85
N PHE A 166 8.91 -12.74 -18.89
CA PHE A 166 8.16 -12.77 -20.15
C PHE A 166 8.46 -11.55 -21.02
N MET A 167 8.66 -10.37 -20.41
CA MET A 167 9.05 -9.16 -21.13
C MET A 167 10.45 -9.29 -21.76
N GLN A 168 11.40 -9.95 -21.08
CA GLN A 168 12.78 -10.10 -21.56
C GLN A 168 12.93 -11.14 -22.69
N HIS A 169 12.16 -12.23 -22.65
CA HIS A 169 12.35 -13.37 -23.56
C HIS A 169 11.14 -13.65 -24.47
N GLY A 170 10.04 -12.92 -24.31
CA GLY A 170 8.81 -13.15 -25.06
C GLY A 170 8.28 -14.57 -24.85
N THR A 171 8.02 -15.28 -25.96
CA THR A 171 7.59 -16.69 -25.97
C THR A 171 8.74 -17.69 -26.03
N ASP A 172 9.98 -17.22 -26.12
CA ASP A 172 11.15 -18.08 -26.25
C ASP A 172 11.47 -18.70 -24.89
N PHE A 173 10.86 -19.85 -24.62
CA PHE A 173 11.03 -20.65 -23.41
C PHE A 173 12.40 -21.35 -23.31
N SER A 174 13.44 -20.82 -23.97
CA SER A 174 14.82 -21.23 -23.72
C SER A 174 15.24 -20.74 -22.33
N PHE A 175 14.75 -21.42 -21.30
CA PHE A 175 14.93 -21.07 -19.90
C PHE A 175 16.38 -21.27 -19.48
N VAL A 176 17.19 -20.23 -19.64
CA VAL A 176 18.49 -20.15 -18.97
C VAL A 176 18.23 -19.75 -17.53
N SER A 177 18.81 -20.49 -16.56
CA SER A 177 18.69 -20.21 -15.13
C SER A 177 19.09 -18.76 -14.79
N SER A 178 20.03 -18.18 -15.53
CA SER A 178 20.45 -16.77 -15.40
C SER A 178 19.30 -15.78 -15.64
N SER A 179 18.37 -16.08 -16.55
CA SER A 179 17.23 -15.22 -16.88
C SER A 179 16.15 -15.22 -15.79
N LEU A 180 15.94 -16.36 -15.13
CA LEU A 180 15.11 -16.39 -13.91
C LEU A 180 15.75 -15.57 -12.80
N THR A 181 17.06 -15.70 -12.61
CA THR A 181 17.74 -14.95 -11.54
C THR A 181 17.70 -13.44 -11.78
N SER A 182 17.91 -12.97 -13.02
CA SER A 182 17.88 -11.54 -13.34
C SER A 182 16.48 -10.94 -13.17
N SER A 183 15.44 -11.61 -13.65
CA SER A 183 14.05 -11.13 -13.54
C SER A 183 13.56 -11.11 -12.09
N MET A 184 13.86 -12.15 -11.30
CA MET A 184 13.54 -12.18 -9.87
C MET A 184 14.30 -11.10 -9.10
N PHE A 185 15.55 -10.84 -9.45
CA PHE A 185 16.35 -9.78 -8.83
C PHE A 185 15.82 -8.38 -9.14
N MET A 186 15.46 -8.11 -10.39
CA MET A 186 14.81 -6.85 -10.78
C MET A 186 13.47 -6.65 -10.06
N SER A 187 12.66 -7.71 -9.97
CA SER A 187 11.39 -7.66 -9.25
C SER A 187 11.60 -7.38 -7.77
N LEU A 188 12.52 -8.10 -7.12
CA LEU A 188 12.87 -7.90 -5.72
C LEU A 188 13.33 -6.47 -5.45
N LYS A 189 14.21 -5.94 -6.30
CA LYS A 189 14.70 -4.55 -6.24
C LYS A 189 13.54 -3.55 -6.32
N SER A 190 12.63 -3.71 -7.28
CA SER A 190 11.46 -2.85 -7.43
C SER A 190 10.53 -2.89 -6.21
N GLY A 191 10.31 -4.09 -5.65
CA GLY A 191 9.52 -4.28 -4.45
C GLY A 191 10.15 -3.60 -3.24
N LEU A 192 11.45 -3.79 -3.02
CA LEU A 192 12.18 -3.16 -1.91
C LEU A 192 12.15 -1.62 -1.99
N LEU A 193 12.33 -1.05 -3.19
CA LEU A 193 12.22 0.41 -3.41
C LEU A 193 10.84 0.94 -3.03
N SER A 194 9.79 0.18 -3.34
CA SER A 194 8.43 0.56 -2.96
C SER A 194 8.24 0.53 -1.43
N MET A 195 8.77 -0.48 -0.73
CA MET A 195 8.72 -0.53 0.74
C MET A 195 9.50 0.61 1.40
N VAL A 196 10.65 0.99 0.85
CA VAL A 196 11.40 2.15 1.31
C VAL A 196 10.59 3.44 1.14
N SER A 197 9.78 3.53 0.08
CA SER A 197 8.86 4.65 -0.12
C SER A 197 7.78 4.69 0.97
N LEU A 198 7.27 3.54 1.44
CA LEU A 198 6.37 3.49 2.61
C LEU A 198 7.04 3.99 3.88
N LEU A 199 8.31 3.66 4.12
CA LEU A 199 9.06 4.18 5.27
C LEU A 199 9.14 5.71 5.21
N GLY A 200 9.34 6.29 4.02
CA GLY A 200 9.29 7.74 3.82
C GLY A 200 7.94 8.35 4.24
N ILE A 201 6.83 7.73 3.84
CA ILE A 201 5.48 8.16 4.25
C ILE A 201 5.30 8.00 5.76
N TYR A 202 5.78 6.91 6.36
CA TYR A 202 5.69 6.66 7.78
C TYR A 202 6.46 7.69 8.63
N ILE A 203 7.64 8.12 8.16
CA ILE A 203 8.39 9.22 8.78
C ILE A 203 7.54 10.50 8.82
N TRP A 204 6.86 10.84 7.72
CA TRP A 204 5.93 11.98 7.69
C TRP A 204 4.77 11.83 8.67
N ILE A 205 4.23 10.62 8.84
CA ILE A 205 3.18 10.35 9.85
C ILE A 205 3.71 10.62 11.26
N ILE A 206 4.95 10.23 11.58
CA ILE A 206 5.58 10.51 12.89
C ILE A 206 5.86 12.01 13.07
N ILE A 207 6.25 12.72 12.01
CA ILE A 207 6.39 14.18 12.05
C ILE A 207 5.04 14.82 12.39
N ILE A 208 3.95 14.40 11.74
CA ILE A 208 2.59 14.88 12.05
C ILE A 208 2.23 14.54 13.50
N ARG A 209 2.55 13.33 13.99
CA ARG A 209 2.36 12.93 15.39
C ARG A 209 3.07 13.86 16.38
N ALA A 210 4.30 14.27 16.06
CA ALA A 210 5.05 15.23 16.86
C ALA A 210 4.44 16.63 16.81
N LEU A 211 4.00 17.09 15.64
CA LEU A 211 3.32 18.39 15.52
C LEU A 211 1.99 18.43 16.30
N MET A 212 1.27 17.31 16.34
CA MET A 212 0.03 17.19 17.12
C MET A 212 0.27 17.29 18.63
N SER A 213 1.45 16.92 19.15
CA SER A 213 1.72 17.09 20.59
C SER A 213 1.88 18.56 20.98
N TRP A 214 2.30 19.43 20.05
CA TRP A 214 2.41 20.87 20.28
C TRP A 214 1.07 21.59 20.21
N VAL A 215 0.23 21.23 19.24
CA VAL A 215 -1.06 21.90 19.01
C VAL A 215 -2.20 21.28 19.84
N SER A 216 -2.03 20.05 20.34
CA SER A 216 -3.02 19.32 21.14
C SER A 216 -4.42 19.29 20.49
N PRO A 217 -4.56 18.73 19.27
CA PRO A 217 -5.84 18.65 18.58
C PRO A 217 -6.83 17.74 19.32
N ASP A 218 -8.12 17.91 19.05
CA ASP A 218 -9.19 17.13 19.68
C ASP A 218 -8.95 15.60 19.56
N PRO A 219 -8.80 14.87 20.69
CA PRO A 219 -8.61 13.42 20.70
C PRO A 219 -9.77 12.63 20.09
N SER A 220 -10.96 13.23 19.97
CA SER A 220 -12.13 12.60 19.37
C SER A 220 -12.03 12.51 17.83
N ASN A 221 -11.12 13.27 17.21
CA ASN A 221 -10.97 13.32 15.77
C ASN A 221 -10.43 11.98 15.20
N PRO A 222 -11.10 11.38 14.19
CA PRO A 222 -10.66 10.12 13.58
C PRO A 222 -9.26 10.11 13.00
N VAL A 223 -8.81 11.24 12.46
CA VAL A 223 -7.46 11.37 11.90
C VAL A 223 -6.42 11.27 13.02
N VAL A 224 -6.67 11.97 14.14
CA VAL A 224 -5.80 11.94 15.33
C VAL A 224 -5.70 10.52 15.86
N GLN A 225 -6.84 9.85 16.11
CA GLN A 225 -6.83 8.47 16.61
C GLN A 225 -6.15 7.48 15.66
N THR A 226 -6.30 7.65 14.34
CA THR A 226 -5.62 6.81 13.34
C THR A 226 -4.11 6.98 13.40
N ILE A 227 -3.63 8.22 13.47
CA ILE A 227 -2.19 8.50 13.56
C ILE A 227 -1.63 7.91 14.86
N HIS A 228 -2.30 8.12 15.99
CA HIS A 228 -1.93 7.49 17.25
C HIS A 228 -1.85 5.96 17.13
N ALA A 229 -2.90 5.31 16.60
CA ALA A 229 -2.93 3.85 16.44
C ALA A 229 -1.79 3.30 15.55
N LEU A 230 -1.33 4.08 14.58
CA LEU A 230 -0.20 3.73 13.69
C LEU A 230 1.17 4.00 14.31
N THR A 231 1.31 5.07 15.09
CA THR A 231 2.60 5.47 15.67
C THR A 231 2.88 4.82 17.01
N ASP A 232 1.86 4.66 17.85
CA ASP A 232 1.99 4.22 19.24
C ASP A 232 2.66 2.84 19.38
N PRO A 233 2.40 1.83 18.54
CA PRO A 233 3.10 0.54 18.62
C PRO A 233 4.62 0.65 18.49
N VAL A 234 5.10 1.64 17.73
CA VAL A 234 6.53 1.89 17.51
C VAL A 234 7.05 2.96 18.48
N LEU A 235 6.25 3.96 18.82
CA LEU A 235 6.68 5.12 19.61
C LEU A 235 6.67 4.84 21.13
N ILE A 236 5.71 4.05 21.64
CA ILE A 236 5.62 3.71 23.08
C ILE A 236 6.86 2.96 23.58
N PRO A 237 7.41 1.96 22.88
CA PRO A 237 8.65 1.32 23.32
C PRO A 237 9.82 2.32 23.43
N PHE A 238 9.94 3.25 22.48
CA PHE A 238 11.02 4.24 22.47
C PHE A 238 10.86 5.28 23.58
N SER A 239 9.63 5.73 23.84
CA SER A 239 9.37 6.70 24.92
C SER A 239 9.60 6.12 26.32
N ARG A 240 9.61 4.79 26.47
CA ARG A 240 10.01 4.13 27.72
C ARG A 240 11.53 4.07 27.91
N MET A 241 12.32 4.13 26.84
CA MET A 241 13.78 4.06 26.91
C MET A 241 14.42 5.43 27.19
N ILE A 242 13.76 6.51 26.80
CA ILE A 242 14.29 7.88 26.90
C ILE A 242 13.59 8.57 28.09
N PRO A 243 14.31 8.98 29.15
CA PRO A 243 13.70 9.74 30.23
C PRO A 243 13.15 11.08 29.71
N PRO A 244 11.97 11.53 30.17
CA PRO A 244 11.35 12.75 29.67
C PRO A 244 12.24 13.96 29.98
N LEU A 245 12.72 14.63 28.92
CA LEU A 245 13.50 15.87 29.02
C LEU A 245 12.55 17.07 29.08
N GLY A 246 11.85 17.21 30.21
CA GLY A 246 10.89 18.30 30.44
C GLY A 246 9.51 18.08 29.82
N PRO A 247 8.78 19.15 29.44
CA PRO A 247 7.40 19.04 28.94
C PRO A 247 7.28 18.59 27.47
N VAL A 248 8.40 18.41 26.75
CA VAL A 248 8.41 18.04 25.33
C VAL A 248 8.93 16.61 25.17
N ASP A 249 8.12 15.75 24.55
CA ASP A 249 8.54 14.39 24.20
C ASP A 249 9.50 14.42 23.00
N LEU A 250 10.79 14.13 23.24
CA LEU A 250 11.83 14.03 22.20
C LEU A 250 11.90 12.64 21.55
N SER A 251 11.11 11.67 22.02
CA SER A 251 11.05 10.32 21.45
C SER A 251 10.73 10.29 19.95
N PRO A 252 9.79 11.11 19.42
CA PRO A 252 9.54 11.17 17.98
C PRO A 252 10.78 11.58 17.18
N MET A 253 11.62 12.47 17.70
CA MET A 253 12.80 13.00 17.00
C MET A 253 13.88 11.93 16.85
N ILE A 254 14.14 11.17 17.92
CA ILE A 254 15.08 10.03 17.88
C ILE A 254 14.57 8.93 16.94
N LEU A 255 13.26 8.64 16.98
CA LEU A 255 12.65 7.67 16.08
C LEU A 255 12.75 8.11 14.61
N ILE A 256 12.49 9.39 14.30
CA ILE A 256 12.65 9.96 12.95
C ILE A 256 14.10 9.81 12.49
N PHE A 257 15.08 10.13 13.33
CA PHE A 257 16.50 9.99 13.00
C PHE A 257 16.85 8.53 12.66
N LEU A 258 16.45 7.59 13.50
CA LEU A 258 16.70 6.16 13.30
C LEU A 258 16.04 5.65 12.01
N LEU A 259 14.79 6.05 11.74
CA LEU A 259 14.08 5.67 10.52
C LEU A 259 14.72 6.28 9.27
N TYR A 260 15.20 7.52 9.34
CA TYR A 260 15.90 8.17 8.22
C TYR A 260 17.23 7.48 7.92
N PHE A 261 17.99 7.13 8.96
CA PHE A 261 19.21 6.34 8.86
C PHE A 261 18.91 4.97 8.21
N LEU A 262 17.92 4.24 8.72
CA LEU A 262 17.51 2.94 8.18
C LEU A 262 17.06 3.04 6.73
N LYS A 263 16.26 4.05 6.38
CA LYS A 263 15.78 4.30 5.02
C LYS A 263 16.95 4.50 4.06
N ASN A 264 17.92 5.35 4.42
CA ASN A 264 19.07 5.64 3.56
C ASN A 264 20.04 4.46 3.47
N MET A 265 20.21 3.70 4.56
CA MET A 265 20.98 2.47 4.54
C MET A 265 20.37 1.45 3.58
N LEU A 266 19.04 1.24 3.65
CA LEU A 266 18.32 0.36 2.73
C LEU A 266 18.43 0.84 1.28
N LEU A 267 18.28 2.14 1.02
CA LEU A 267 18.49 2.70 -0.33
C LEU A 267 19.88 2.41 -0.88
N ARG A 268 20.92 2.54 -0.05
CA ARG A 268 22.30 2.23 -0.45
C ARG A 268 22.47 0.74 -0.74
N LEU A 269 21.94 -0.14 0.10
CA LEU A 269 21.98 -1.60 -0.13
C LEU A 269 21.25 -1.99 -1.42
N ILE A 270 20.08 -1.43 -1.67
CA ILE A 270 19.32 -1.64 -2.90
C ILE A 270 20.04 -1.03 -4.12
N GLY A 271 20.74 0.08 -3.94
CA GLY A 271 21.57 0.69 -4.98
C GLY A 271 22.75 -0.20 -5.39
N MET A 272 23.33 -0.94 -4.44
CA MET A 272 24.39 -1.93 -4.69
C MET A 272 23.89 -3.17 -5.44
N MET A 273 22.57 -3.39 -5.48
CA MET A 273 21.93 -4.43 -6.29
C MET A 273 21.84 -4.01 -7.77
N LEU A 274 22.91 -3.41 -8.32
CA LEU A 274 23.03 -3.00 -9.72
C LEU A 274 23.81 -4.05 -10.51
#